data_AF-A0A3D2R088-F1
#
_entry.id   AF-A0A3D2R088-F1
#
_cell.length_a   1.000
_cell.length_b   1.000
_cell.length_c   1.000
_cell.angle_alpha   90.00
_cell.angle_beta   90.00
_cell.angle_gamma   90.00
#
_symmetry.space_group_name_H-M   'P 1'
#
loop_
_entity.id
_entity.type
_entity.pdbx_description
1 polymer ?
#
loop_
_entity_poly.entity_id
_entity_poly.type
_entity_poly.pdbx_seq_one_letter_code
_entity_poly.pdbx_strand_id
1 'polypeptide(L)'
;PMTGTYSFAFITGEPDEEINKKLNGKFVNVYVPTTPNPTSGYTLIVPKNKVIELDISVDQVLKYVISMGVVPVGKKLKKISK
;
A
#
# COMPACT_ATOMS: atom_id res chain seq x y z
N PRO A 1 11.96 6.14 5.39
CA PRO A 1 11.31 5.34 6.47
C PRO A 1 12.37 4.74 7.41
N MET A 2 12.12 4.77 8.71
CA MET A 2 12.94 4.08 9.73
C MET A 2 12.17 2.89 10.31
N THR A 3 12.84 2.02 11.07
CA THR A 3 12.20 0.89 11.74
C THR A 3 10.96 1.36 12.53
N GLY A 4 9.83 0.67 12.36
CA GLY A 4 8.55 1.03 12.97
C GLY A 4 7.70 2.02 12.18
N THR A 5 8.16 2.47 11.01
CA THR A 5 7.37 3.32 10.10
C THR A 5 6.80 2.53 8.93
N TYR A 6 5.62 2.92 8.44
CA TYR A 6 4.87 2.25 7.39
C TYR A 6 4.46 3.24 6.31
N SER A 7 4.28 2.74 5.09
CA SER A 7 3.68 3.48 3.97
C SER A 7 2.57 2.64 3.35
N PHE A 8 1.55 3.30 2.81
CA PHE A 8 0.64 2.63 1.89
C PHE A 8 1.36 2.21 0.63
N ALA A 9 0.99 1.05 0.12
CA ALA A 9 1.44 0.53 -1.15
C ALA A 9 0.34 -0.35 -1.76
N PHE A 10 0.30 -0.46 -3.08
CA PHE A 10 -0.66 -1.27 -3.81
C PHE A 10 0.05 -2.48 -4.41
N ILE A 11 -0.43 -3.69 -4.10
CA ILE A 11 0.10 -4.92 -4.70
C ILE A 11 -0.26 -4.91 -6.19
N THR A 12 0.74 -4.97 -7.05
CA THR A 12 0.57 -4.98 -8.51
C THR A 12 0.75 -6.37 -9.12
N GLY A 13 1.25 -7.34 -8.33
CA GLY A 13 1.39 -8.73 -8.76
C GLY A 13 2.57 -9.42 -8.10
N GLU A 14 2.99 -10.53 -8.71
CA GLU A 14 4.21 -11.25 -8.34
C GLU A 14 5.37 -10.80 -9.24
N PRO A 15 6.63 -10.86 -8.76
CA PRO A 15 7.79 -10.60 -9.60
C PRO A 15 7.89 -11.60 -10.75
N ASP A 16 8.53 -11.18 -11.84
CA ASP A 16 8.82 -12.08 -12.96
C ASP A 16 9.75 -13.22 -12.55
N GLU A 17 9.73 -14.30 -13.34
CA GLU A 17 10.48 -15.52 -13.06
C GLU A 17 12.00 -15.26 -12.93
N GLU A 18 12.55 -14.36 -13.74
CA GLU A 18 13.98 -13.99 -13.67
C GLU A 18 14.36 -13.38 -12.31
N ILE A 19 13.46 -12.58 -11.73
CA ILE A 19 13.66 -11.95 -10.43
C ILE A 19 13.47 -12.99 -9.33
N ASN A 20 12.42 -13.81 -9.42
CA ASN A 20 12.15 -14.87 -8.44
C ASN A 20 13.31 -15.87 -8.34
N LYS A 21 13.97 -16.22 -9.46
CA LYS A 21 15.16 -17.08 -9.45
C LYS A 21 16.34 -16.53 -8.65
N LYS A 22 16.42 -15.21 -8.49
CA LYS A 22 17.50 -14.51 -7.78
C LYS A 22 17.14 -14.20 -6.32
N LEU A 23 15.89 -14.43 -5.91
CA LEU A 23 15.38 -14.10 -4.58
C LEU A 23 14.98 -15.37 -3.82
N ASN A 24 15.44 -15.48 -2.58
CA ASN A 24 15.06 -16.61 -1.73
C ASN A 24 13.75 -16.29 -0.98
N GLY A 25 12.65 -16.94 -1.37
CA GLY A 25 11.37 -16.86 -0.68
C GLY A 25 10.24 -16.30 -1.54
N LYS A 26 9.13 -15.90 -0.91
CA LYS A 26 7.97 -15.32 -1.60
C LYS A 26 8.03 -13.79 -1.56
N PHE A 27 7.89 -13.17 -2.73
CA PHE A 27 7.94 -11.73 -2.91
C PHE A 27 6.70 -11.24 -3.66
N VAL A 28 6.41 -9.95 -3.53
CA VAL A 28 5.34 -9.26 -4.25
C VAL A 28 5.86 -7.94 -4.80
N ASN A 29 5.33 -7.56 -5.96
CA ASN A 29 5.51 -6.22 -6.52
C ASN A 29 4.52 -5.27 -5.86
N VAL A 30 5.00 -4.14 -5.40
CA VAL A 30 4.15 -3.08 -4.83
C VAL A 30 4.47 -1.73 -5.44
N TYR A 31 3.44 -0.93 -5.69
CA TYR A 31 3.57 0.48 -6.03
C TYR A 31 3.37 1.33 -4.78
N VAL A 32 4.37 2.12 -4.42
CA VAL A 32 4.33 3.07 -3.30
C VAL A 32 4.10 4.47 -3.87
N PRO A 33 2.90 5.07 -3.68
CA PRO A 33 2.63 6.42 -4.16
C PRO A 33 3.35 7.46 -3.30
N THR A 34 3.54 8.64 -3.88
CA THR A 34 3.94 9.85 -3.14
C THR A 34 2.71 10.69 -2.81
N THR A 35 2.75 11.37 -1.67
CA THR A 35 1.70 12.32 -1.29
C THR A 35 2.07 13.73 -1.76
N PRO A 36 1.13 14.53 -2.30
CA PRO A 36 -0.28 14.22 -2.54
C PRO A 36 -0.56 13.54 -3.89
N ASN A 37 0.43 13.43 -4.78
CA ASN A 37 0.20 12.98 -6.15
C ASN A 37 0.28 11.44 -6.29
N PRO A 38 -0.86 10.72 -6.40
CA PRO A 38 -0.88 9.26 -6.40
C PRO A 38 -0.36 8.63 -7.70
N THR A 39 0.04 9.45 -8.68
CA THR A 39 0.62 8.99 -9.95
C THR A 39 2.14 8.89 -9.90
N SER A 40 2.80 9.67 -9.04
CA SER A 40 4.24 9.58 -8.81
C SER A 40 4.56 8.66 -7.64
N GLY A 41 5.65 7.91 -7.74
CA GLY A 41 5.99 6.93 -6.73
C GLY A 41 7.15 6.03 -7.16
N TYR A 42 7.26 4.91 -6.45
CA TYR A 42 8.27 3.89 -6.71
C TYR A 42 7.61 2.53 -6.79
N THR A 43 8.13 1.66 -7.64
CA THR A 43 7.82 0.23 -7.61
C THR A 43 8.89 -0.47 -6.78
N LEU A 44 8.47 -1.32 -5.85
CA LEU A 44 9.35 -2.10 -5.00
C LEU A 44 9.00 -3.58 -5.10
N ILE A 45 10.02 -4.42 -4.89
CA ILE A 45 9.86 -5.87 -4.73
C ILE A 45 10.18 -6.18 -3.29
N VAL A 46 9.18 -6.66 -2.53
CA VAL A 46 9.29 -6.83 -1.08
C VAL A 46 8.93 -8.25 -0.65
N PRO A 47 9.55 -8.78 0.43
CA PRO A 47 9.16 -10.07 0.97
C PRO A 47 7.69 -10.06 1.39
N LYS A 48 6.92 -11.09 1.00
CA LYS A 48 5.48 -11.17 1.31
C LYS A 48 5.21 -11.13 2.82
N ASN A 49 6.10 -11.67 3.64
CA ASN A 49 5.99 -11.66 5.11
C ASN A 49 6.30 -10.29 5.75
N LYS A 50 6.68 -9.28 4.97
CA LYS A 50 6.87 -7.89 5.42
C LYS A 50 5.73 -6.96 4.98
N VAL A 51 4.72 -7.50 4.30
CA VAL A 51 3.54 -6.76 3.87
C VAL A 51 2.40 -7.04 4.85
N ILE A 52 1.66 -5.99 5.20
CA ILE A 52 0.45 -6.07 6.02
C ILE A 52 -0.73 -5.75 5.08
N GLU A 53 -1.53 -6.76 4.76
CA GLU A 53 -2.73 -6.58 3.93
C GLU A 53 -3.83 -5.89 4.76
N LEU A 54 -4.56 -4.96 4.12
CA LEU A 54 -5.58 -4.15 4.75
C LEU A 54 -6.94 -4.40 4.07
N ASP A 55 -7.99 -4.53 4.88
CA ASP A 55 -9.38 -4.66 4.41
C ASP A 55 -10.00 -3.27 4.17
N ILE A 56 -9.44 -2.54 3.21
CA ILE A 56 -9.83 -1.17 2.84
C ILE A 56 -9.80 -1.03 1.31
N SER A 57 -10.66 -0.19 0.74
CA SER A 57 -10.67 -0.02 -0.72
C SER A 57 -9.50 0.83 -1.22
N VAL A 58 -9.05 0.56 -2.44
CA VAL A 58 -8.02 1.35 -3.15
C VAL A 58 -8.40 2.84 -3.17
N ASP A 59 -9.66 3.16 -3.48
CA ASP A 59 -10.15 4.54 -3.50
C ASP A 59 -10.03 5.26 -2.15
N GLN A 60 -10.22 4.55 -1.04
CA GLN A 60 -10.07 5.14 0.29
C GLN A 60 -8.60 5.47 0.58
N VAL A 61 -7.68 4.58 0.18
CA VAL A 61 -6.23 4.84 0.30
C VAL A 61 -5.81 5.99 -0.61
N LEU A 62 -6.31 6.04 -1.85
CA LEU A 62 -6.01 7.14 -2.78
C LEU A 62 -6.49 8.49 -2.21
N LYS A 63 -7.68 8.54 -1.62
CA LYS A 63 -8.17 9.74 -0.92
C LYS A 63 -7.26 10.14 0.24
N TYR A 64 -6.78 9.18 1.04
CA TYR A 64 -5.82 9.43 2.11
C TYR A 64 -4.54 10.06 1.56
N VAL A 65 -3.95 9.45 0.53
CA VAL A 65 -2.71 9.91 -0.12
C VAL A 65 -2.87 11.33 -0.67
N ILE A 66 -3.93 11.59 -1.42
CA ILE A 66 -4.23 12.93 -1.99
C ILE A 66 -4.43 13.96 -0.89
N SER A 67 -5.08 13.59 0.20
CA SER A 67 -5.30 14.47 1.36
C SER A 67 -4.08 14.65 2.26
N MET A 68 -2.92 14.07 1.93
CA MET A 68 -1.73 14.07 2.78
C MET A 68 -1.99 13.50 4.19
N GLY A 69 -2.90 12.53 4.28
CA GLY A 69 -3.27 11.83 5.51
C GLY A 69 -4.32 12.51 6.39
N VAL A 70 -4.97 13.57 5.91
CA VAL A 70 -6.03 14.26 6.65
C VAL A 70 -7.36 13.48 6.64
N VAL A 71 -7.68 12.79 5.56
CA VAL A 71 -8.92 12.02 5.43
C VAL A 71 -8.72 10.61 6.01
N PRO A 72 -9.44 10.20 7.07
CA PRO A 72 -9.26 8.87 7.66
C PRO A 72 -9.71 7.75 6.71
N VAL A 73 -8.95 6.65 6.69
CA VAL A 73 -9.34 5.41 6.00
C VAL A 73 -10.14 4.52 6.95
N GLY A 74 -11.20 3.87 6.47
CA GLY A 74 -11.87 2.79 7.23
C GLY A 74 -12.86 3.23 8.33
N LYS A 75 -13.25 4.51 8.45
CA LYS A 75 -14.40 4.87 9.31
C LYS A 75 -15.68 4.31 8.69
N LYS A 76 -16.19 3.18 9.21
CA LYS A 76 -17.64 2.92 9.17
C LYS A 76 -18.29 4.11 9.87
N LEU A 77 -18.98 4.95 9.10
CA LEU A 77 -19.84 6.00 9.65
C LEU A 77 -20.79 5.31 10.62
N LYS A 78 -20.67 5.59 11.93
CA LYS A 78 -21.74 5.23 12.87
C LYS A 78 -22.98 5.94 12.34
N LYS A 79 -23.96 5.19 11.83
CA LYS A 79 -25.30 5.72 11.56
C LYS A 79 -25.77 6.30 12.89
N ILE A 80 -25.85 7.61 12.98
CA ILE A 80 -26.55 8.28 14.07
C ILE A 80 -28.01 7.93 13.83
N SER A 81 -28.53 6.93 14.55
CA SER A 81 -29.96 6.71 14.62
C SER A 81 -30.56 7.95 15.29
N LYS A 82 -31.35 8.69 14.54
CA LYS A 82 -32.25 9.69 15.10
C LYS A 82 -33.55 8.98 15.48
#